data_AF-A0AAU4ZLF6-F1
#
_entry.id   AF-A0AAU4ZLF6-F1
#
_cell.length_a   1.000
_cell.length_b   1.000
_cell.length_c   1.000
_cell.angle_alpha   90.00
_cell.angle_beta   90.00
_cell.angle_gamma   90.00
#
_symmetry.space_group_name_H-M   'P 1'
#
loop_
_entity.id
_entity.type
_entity.pdbx_description
1 polymer ?
#
loop_
_entity_poly.entity_id
_entity_poly.type
_entity_poly.pdbx_seq_one_letter_code
_entity_poly.pdbx_strand_id
1 'polypeptide(L)'
;MTRPCLDEALQVGDYLPVATHRLTPESHRPGEGYARIEWLEHIHGPSFLDSDSTDLYTNMADTLVAVYCQGLPGPVLLRGGDHRVLTEVDPERLVRDAAHPSWPTSKPVFVGGQVPQEVHWSRGDLPGPAGVAPKKTGVRPARRAVSFAKPASALRVGDYLQTHVRFPEHDMGIDEGYQRVEWIGHLAGERIAGLLADPAWANGAVTLVTVHGLSGMLVLPEKSVRVLVQPNIERVSSDEEEVWHDGPNFELTGVVEPDPGVQHAKDTACRPAAPDDEADLYPTVFSTPEDRTLHLEGVTAVRAVPTAELPWPHGLFKCEYAERGKRIARTYPGGHREDQTAHAELFANLTEKEFAACPYHQGDWRAIAEAALAFAEVDEDEEPERASELHAMEHLSPRDREWAQAMVGDHIWWDEGDTSLTNGQHRLCAMRAAGVTRVPVNGRHLPGKQLPDATDAPEHARKTVEDYWIGRLTELWGSGPWPERLGPLLARHRMLRWPLPRPDRR
;
A
#
# COMPACT_ATOMS: atom_id res chain seq x y z
N MET A 1 -17.88 1.00 11.88
CA MET A 1 -16.89 0.04 12.43
C MET A 1 -17.05 -1.33 11.74
N THR A 2 -16.10 -2.25 11.88
CA THR A 2 -16.15 -3.61 11.28
C THR A 2 -16.00 -4.71 12.33
N ARG A 3 -16.54 -5.91 12.08
CA ARG A 3 -16.35 -7.11 12.92
C ARG A 3 -15.98 -8.34 12.07
N PRO A 4 -15.18 -9.27 12.62
CA PRO A 4 -14.91 -10.54 11.95
C PRO A 4 -16.17 -11.42 11.93
N CYS A 5 -16.34 -12.19 10.85
CA CYS A 5 -17.43 -13.13 10.64
C CYS A 5 -16.95 -14.22 9.67
N LEU A 6 -17.12 -15.49 10.03
CA LEU A 6 -16.82 -16.62 9.15
C LEU A 6 -17.73 -16.59 7.92
N ASP A 7 -17.25 -17.08 6.79
CA ASP A 7 -18.03 -17.14 5.54
C ASP A 7 -19.34 -17.89 5.71
N GLU A 8 -19.36 -19.03 6.41
CA GLU A 8 -20.60 -19.80 6.63
C GLU A 8 -21.55 -19.12 7.63
N ALA A 9 -21.08 -18.08 8.33
CA ALA A 9 -21.88 -17.29 9.27
C ALA A 9 -22.45 -16.01 8.65
N LEU A 10 -22.09 -15.67 7.41
CA LEU A 10 -22.62 -14.51 6.68
C LEU A 10 -24.12 -14.61 6.46
N GLN A 11 -24.80 -13.45 6.37
CA GLN A 11 -26.23 -13.35 6.11
C GLN A 11 -26.57 -12.30 5.07
N VAL A 12 -27.73 -12.49 4.45
CA VAL A 12 -28.40 -11.44 3.68
C VAL A 12 -28.61 -10.22 4.57
N GLY A 13 -28.16 -9.06 4.08
CA GLY A 13 -28.17 -7.79 4.78
C GLY A 13 -26.83 -7.39 5.41
N ASP A 14 -25.89 -8.32 5.59
CA ASP A 14 -24.52 -7.96 5.97
C ASP A 14 -23.84 -7.15 4.86
N TYR A 15 -22.85 -6.34 5.22
CA TYR A 15 -22.07 -5.56 4.25
C TYR A 15 -20.65 -6.09 4.22
N LEU A 16 -20.30 -6.73 3.11
CA LEU A 16 -19.02 -7.40 2.89
C LEU A 16 -18.06 -6.47 2.12
N PRO A 17 -16.75 -6.50 2.40
CA PRO A 17 -15.75 -5.83 1.60
C PRO A 17 -15.70 -6.45 0.21
N VAL A 18 -15.91 -5.63 -0.81
CA VAL A 18 -15.87 -5.99 -2.23
C VAL A 18 -14.88 -5.13 -3.03
N ALA A 19 -14.22 -4.23 -2.31
CA ALA A 19 -13.23 -3.29 -2.79
C ALA A 19 -12.46 -2.84 -1.55
N THR A 20 -11.31 -3.45 -1.28
CA THR A 20 -10.40 -2.98 -0.22
C THR A 20 -9.15 -2.44 -0.88
N HIS A 21 -8.47 -1.51 -0.21
CA HIS A 21 -7.17 -0.98 -0.63
C HIS A 21 -7.19 -0.26 -1.99
N ARG A 22 -7.33 1.06 -1.98
CA ARG A 22 -7.02 1.89 -3.15
C ARG A 22 -6.33 3.17 -2.73
N LEU A 23 -5.38 3.63 -3.53
CA LEU A 23 -4.88 5.00 -3.42
C LEU A 23 -6.01 5.97 -3.79
N THR A 24 -6.28 6.95 -2.93
CA THR A 24 -7.32 7.97 -3.18
C THR A 24 -6.93 9.33 -2.61
N PRO A 25 -7.09 10.43 -3.38
CA PRO A 25 -6.73 11.79 -2.94
C PRO A 25 -7.62 12.30 -1.80
N GLU A 26 -8.82 11.73 -1.64
CA GLU A 26 -9.84 12.26 -0.74
C GLU A 26 -9.91 11.53 0.62
N SER A 27 -8.93 10.65 0.92
CA SER A 27 -9.04 9.61 1.97
C SER A 27 -10.23 8.66 1.75
N HIS A 28 -10.24 7.51 2.43
CA HIS A 28 -11.39 6.60 2.33
C HIS A 28 -12.62 7.16 3.03
N ARG A 29 -13.75 7.13 2.34
CA ARG A 29 -15.04 7.58 2.87
C ARG A 29 -15.67 6.47 3.74
N PRO A 30 -16.46 6.80 4.79
CA PRO A 30 -17.08 5.77 5.63
C PRO A 30 -17.94 4.78 4.83
N GLY A 31 -17.66 3.49 4.98
CA GLY A 31 -18.38 2.40 4.28
C GLY A 31 -18.08 2.28 2.79
N GLU A 32 -17.10 3.03 2.28
CA GLU A 32 -16.48 2.82 0.97
C GLU A 32 -15.96 1.39 0.87
N GLY A 33 -16.15 0.76 -0.29
CA GLY A 33 -15.59 -0.56 -0.56
C GLY A 33 -16.40 -1.74 -0.01
N TYR A 34 -17.51 -1.47 0.67
CA TYR A 34 -18.42 -2.51 1.16
C TYR A 34 -19.69 -2.55 0.32
N ALA A 35 -20.28 -3.73 0.14
CA ALA A 35 -21.57 -3.91 -0.52
C ALA A 35 -22.46 -4.86 0.28
N ARG A 36 -23.77 -4.59 0.25
CA ARG A 36 -24.78 -5.39 0.96
C ARG A 36 -24.94 -6.76 0.30
N ILE A 37 -24.88 -7.84 1.08
CA ILE A 37 -25.24 -9.18 0.64
C ILE A 37 -26.76 -9.21 0.42
N GLU A 38 -27.19 -9.46 -0.81
CA GLU A 38 -28.61 -9.57 -1.18
C GLU A 38 -29.07 -11.02 -1.22
N TRP A 39 -28.14 -11.93 -1.53
CA TRP A 39 -28.37 -13.36 -1.60
C TRP A 39 -27.06 -14.10 -1.30
N LEU A 40 -27.16 -15.32 -0.78
CA LEU A 40 -26.00 -16.19 -0.58
C LEU A 40 -26.37 -17.67 -0.71
N GLU A 41 -25.41 -18.47 -1.15
CA GLU A 41 -25.53 -19.92 -1.35
C GLU A 41 -24.35 -20.63 -0.67
N HIS A 42 -24.62 -21.70 0.08
CA HIS A 42 -23.60 -22.62 0.55
C HIS A 42 -23.51 -23.78 -0.45
N ILE A 43 -22.33 -23.93 -1.04
CA ILE A 43 -22.03 -24.93 -2.05
C ILE A 43 -21.33 -26.09 -1.36
N HIS A 44 -22.03 -27.20 -1.17
CA HIS A 44 -21.48 -28.39 -0.51
C HIS A 44 -20.92 -29.36 -1.55
N GLY A 45 -19.69 -29.85 -1.32
CA GLY A 45 -19.02 -30.75 -2.25
C GLY A 45 -18.86 -30.12 -3.63
N PRO A 46 -18.14 -28.99 -3.78
CA PRO A 46 -18.02 -28.23 -5.02
C PRO A 46 -17.26 -29.04 -6.09
N SER A 47 -17.98 -29.92 -6.80
CA SER A 47 -17.41 -30.84 -7.79
C SER A 47 -16.76 -30.17 -9.02
N PHE A 48 -16.90 -28.85 -9.15
CA PHE A 48 -16.29 -28.05 -10.20
C PHE A 48 -14.85 -27.62 -9.87
N LEU A 49 -14.38 -27.79 -8.63
CA LEU A 49 -12.98 -27.58 -8.30
C LEU A 49 -12.09 -28.61 -9.01
N ASP A 50 -10.88 -28.23 -9.34
CA ASP A 50 -9.92 -29.15 -9.97
C ASP A 50 -9.44 -30.18 -8.96
N SER A 51 -9.76 -31.46 -9.20
CA SER A 51 -9.36 -32.56 -8.33
C SER A 51 -7.86 -32.84 -8.35
N ASP A 52 -7.16 -32.37 -9.39
CA ASP A 52 -5.72 -32.52 -9.54
C ASP A 52 -4.96 -31.26 -9.10
N SER A 53 -5.67 -30.28 -8.52
CA SER A 53 -5.10 -29.04 -8.02
C SER A 53 -3.96 -29.30 -7.03
N THR A 54 -2.93 -28.47 -7.06
CA THR A 54 -1.90 -28.46 -6.01
C THR A 54 -2.11 -27.34 -4.99
N ASP A 55 -3.09 -26.46 -5.23
CA ASP A 55 -3.45 -25.38 -4.33
C ASP A 55 -4.18 -25.92 -3.09
N LEU A 56 -3.70 -25.49 -1.92
CA LEU A 56 -4.22 -25.98 -0.63
C LEU A 56 -5.70 -25.56 -0.44
N TYR A 57 -6.05 -24.33 -0.84
CA TYR A 57 -7.39 -23.79 -0.64
C TYR A 57 -8.41 -24.50 -1.52
N THR A 58 -8.04 -24.81 -2.77
CA THR A 58 -8.85 -25.58 -3.70
C THR A 58 -9.08 -27.01 -3.18
N ASN A 59 -8.02 -27.69 -2.72
CA ASN A 59 -8.12 -29.07 -2.25
C ASN A 59 -8.87 -29.26 -0.92
N MET A 60 -8.86 -28.25 -0.05
CA MET A 60 -9.50 -28.32 1.27
C MET A 60 -10.93 -27.77 1.29
N ALA A 61 -11.43 -27.24 0.17
CA ALA A 61 -12.75 -26.61 0.10
C ALA A 61 -13.88 -27.65 0.06
N ASP A 62 -14.28 -28.16 1.23
CA ASP A 62 -15.45 -29.04 1.37
C ASP A 62 -16.78 -28.29 1.22
N THR A 63 -16.79 -27.00 1.57
CA THR A 63 -17.92 -26.08 1.39
C THR A 63 -17.40 -24.72 0.96
N LEU A 64 -18.08 -24.10 0.00
CA LEU A 64 -17.83 -22.73 -0.44
C LEU A 64 -19.06 -21.86 -0.24
N VAL A 65 -18.86 -20.57 0.02
CA VAL A 65 -19.96 -19.61 0.11
C VAL A 65 -19.93 -18.71 -1.13
N ALA A 66 -21.02 -18.72 -1.89
CA ALA A 66 -21.24 -17.76 -2.96
C ALA A 66 -22.10 -16.60 -2.45
N VAL A 67 -21.62 -15.37 -2.57
CA VAL A 67 -22.38 -14.17 -2.17
C VAL A 67 -22.71 -13.30 -3.36
N TYR A 68 -23.89 -12.70 -3.29
CA TYR A 68 -24.43 -11.80 -4.31
C TYR A 68 -24.57 -10.44 -3.67
N CYS A 69 -23.55 -9.63 -3.86
CA CYS A 69 -23.51 -8.31 -3.26
C CYS A 69 -24.13 -7.26 -4.20
N GLN A 70 -24.78 -6.27 -3.62
CA GLN A 70 -25.41 -5.18 -4.34
C GLN A 70 -24.44 -4.46 -5.28
N GLY A 71 -24.87 -4.22 -6.51
CA GLY A 71 -24.09 -3.50 -7.52
C GLY A 71 -22.92 -4.30 -8.13
N LEU A 72 -22.64 -5.53 -7.69
CA LEU A 72 -21.63 -6.38 -8.31
C LEU A 72 -22.12 -6.91 -9.67
N PRO A 73 -21.22 -7.07 -10.66
CA PRO A 73 -21.59 -7.63 -11.95
C PRO A 73 -21.73 -9.17 -11.91
N GLY A 74 -21.29 -9.85 -10.86
CA GLY A 74 -21.33 -11.31 -10.69
C GLY A 74 -21.46 -11.70 -9.21
N PRO A 75 -21.91 -12.94 -8.88
CA PRO A 75 -21.64 -13.53 -7.59
C PRO A 75 -20.14 -13.69 -7.34
N VAL A 76 -19.76 -13.69 -6.07
CA VAL A 76 -18.39 -13.96 -5.62
C VAL A 76 -18.36 -15.30 -4.91
N LEU A 77 -17.53 -16.22 -5.40
CA LEU A 77 -17.12 -17.40 -4.65
C LEU A 77 -16.08 -16.96 -3.63
N LEU A 78 -16.46 -16.95 -2.35
CA LEU A 78 -15.58 -16.48 -1.28
C LEU A 78 -14.46 -17.47 -1.03
N ARG A 79 -13.26 -16.94 -0.84
CA ARG A 79 -12.14 -17.70 -0.28
C ARG A 79 -12.42 -17.87 1.20
N GLY A 80 -12.52 -19.11 1.67
CA GLY A 80 -12.91 -19.42 3.05
C GLY A 80 -12.04 -18.70 4.09
N GLY A 81 -12.63 -18.39 5.25
CA GLY A 81 -11.95 -17.71 6.36
C GLY A 81 -12.74 -16.56 6.98
N ASP A 82 -12.05 -15.73 7.78
CA ASP A 82 -12.66 -14.60 8.48
C ASP A 82 -12.85 -13.40 7.56
N HIS A 83 -14.11 -13.02 7.33
CA HIS A 83 -14.47 -11.79 6.65
C HIS A 83 -14.76 -10.65 7.62
N ARG A 84 -14.54 -9.41 7.19
CA ARG A 84 -14.87 -8.21 7.99
C ARG A 84 -16.20 -7.63 7.52
N VAL A 85 -17.27 -7.71 8.29
CA VAL A 85 -18.56 -7.08 7.94
C VAL A 85 -18.74 -5.73 8.62
N LEU A 86 -19.43 -4.77 7.97
CA LEU A 86 -19.79 -3.50 8.63
C LEU A 86 -20.80 -3.74 9.75
N THR A 87 -20.58 -3.09 10.89
CA THR A 87 -21.55 -3.03 11.99
C THR A 87 -22.38 -1.75 11.99
N GLU A 88 -21.98 -0.77 11.19
CA GLU A 88 -22.60 0.54 11.11
C GLU A 88 -22.64 0.97 9.66
N VAL A 89 -23.80 1.41 9.20
CA VAL A 89 -24.04 1.87 7.83
C VAL A 89 -24.86 3.16 7.91
N ASP A 90 -24.66 4.07 6.96
CA ASP A 90 -25.51 5.24 6.84
C ASP A 90 -27.01 4.83 6.75
N PRO A 91 -27.92 5.44 7.52
CA PRO A 91 -29.33 5.05 7.51
C PRO A 91 -30.01 5.19 6.15
N GLU A 92 -29.68 6.20 5.36
CA GLU A 92 -30.27 6.41 4.03
C GLU A 92 -29.80 5.33 3.06
N ARG A 93 -28.51 5.01 3.12
CA ARG A 93 -27.95 3.86 2.39
C ARG A 93 -28.63 2.57 2.79
N LEU A 94 -28.75 2.27 4.09
CA LEU A 94 -29.36 1.04 4.59
C LEU A 94 -30.80 0.86 4.07
N VAL A 95 -31.60 1.94 4.09
CA VAL A 95 -32.98 1.94 3.59
C VAL A 95 -33.03 1.76 2.07
N ARG A 96 -32.19 2.48 1.32
CA ARG A 96 -32.21 2.39 -0.14
C ARG A 96 -31.71 1.03 -0.63
N ASP A 97 -30.64 0.52 -0.03
CA ASP A 97 -30.01 -0.74 -0.39
C ASP A 97 -31.00 -1.91 -0.19
N ALA A 98 -31.83 -1.85 0.86
CA ALA A 98 -32.93 -2.80 1.08
C ALA A 98 -34.09 -2.64 0.08
N ALA A 99 -34.40 -1.41 -0.35
CA ALA A 99 -35.51 -1.13 -1.25
C ALA A 99 -35.19 -1.34 -2.74
N HIS A 100 -33.92 -1.41 -3.12
CA HIS A 100 -33.47 -1.48 -4.52
C HIS A 100 -32.44 -2.61 -4.74
N PRO A 101 -32.84 -3.88 -4.57
CA PRO A 101 -31.94 -5.00 -4.80
C PRO A 101 -31.47 -5.04 -6.27
N SER A 102 -30.20 -5.37 -6.47
CA SER A 102 -29.59 -5.57 -7.80
C SER A 102 -29.83 -6.98 -8.34
N TRP A 103 -30.01 -7.96 -7.45
CA TRP A 103 -30.13 -9.37 -7.80
C TRP A 103 -31.59 -9.83 -7.70
N PRO A 104 -32.18 -10.35 -8.80
CA PRO A 104 -33.56 -10.84 -8.81
C PRO A 104 -33.68 -12.31 -8.35
N THR A 105 -32.58 -12.95 -7.96
CA THR A 105 -32.48 -14.40 -7.83
C THR A 105 -33.20 -14.93 -6.60
N SER A 106 -33.97 -16.00 -6.78
CA SER A 106 -34.65 -16.75 -5.71
C SER A 106 -34.32 -18.25 -5.72
N LYS A 107 -33.36 -18.67 -6.55
CA LYS A 107 -32.95 -20.06 -6.76
C LYS A 107 -31.43 -20.18 -6.79
N PRO A 108 -30.84 -21.30 -6.34
CA PRO A 108 -29.40 -21.51 -6.46
C PRO A 108 -28.90 -21.44 -7.91
N VAL A 109 -27.76 -20.79 -8.11
CA VAL A 109 -27.09 -20.68 -9.42
C VAL A 109 -25.99 -21.72 -9.55
N PHE A 110 -25.33 -22.10 -8.46
CA PHE A 110 -24.21 -23.03 -8.49
C PHE A 110 -24.66 -24.48 -8.28
N VAL A 111 -23.98 -25.43 -8.93
CA VAL A 111 -24.19 -26.86 -8.65
C VAL A 111 -23.84 -27.16 -7.20
N GLY A 112 -24.75 -27.83 -6.48
CA GLY A 112 -24.59 -28.09 -5.04
C GLY A 112 -24.89 -26.88 -4.14
N GLY A 113 -25.23 -25.73 -4.72
CA GLY A 113 -25.65 -24.53 -4.00
C GLY A 113 -26.96 -24.72 -3.26
N GLN A 114 -26.97 -24.34 -1.99
CA GLN A 114 -28.15 -24.37 -1.11
C GLN A 114 -28.29 -23.03 -0.40
N VAL A 115 -29.54 -22.59 -0.25
CA VAL A 115 -29.84 -21.39 0.54
C VAL A 115 -29.92 -21.81 2.01
N PRO A 116 -29.08 -21.28 2.90
CA PRO A 116 -29.14 -21.65 4.32
C PRO A 116 -30.50 -21.26 4.91
N GLN A 117 -31.15 -22.23 5.56
CA GLN A 117 -32.47 -22.05 6.17
C GLN A 117 -32.41 -21.55 7.62
N GLU A 118 -31.26 -21.75 8.29
CA GLU A 118 -31.05 -21.37 9.68
C GLU A 118 -29.78 -20.52 9.82
N VAL A 119 -29.78 -19.67 10.85
CA VAL A 119 -28.61 -18.88 11.23
C VAL A 119 -27.52 -19.82 11.76
N HIS A 120 -26.35 -19.80 11.14
CA HIS A 120 -25.23 -20.63 11.57
C HIS A 120 -24.85 -20.35 13.04
N TRP A 121 -24.62 -21.41 13.82
CA TRP A 121 -24.40 -21.34 15.27
C TRP A 121 -23.21 -20.45 15.66
N SER A 122 -22.18 -20.37 14.81
CA SER A 122 -21.00 -19.52 15.04
C SER A 122 -21.27 -18.02 14.89
N ARG A 123 -22.42 -17.61 14.34
CA ARG A 123 -22.83 -16.21 14.28
C ARG A 123 -23.16 -15.64 15.67
N GLY A 124 -23.63 -16.48 16.59
CA GLY A 124 -24.03 -16.07 17.94
C GLY A 124 -25.00 -14.88 17.93
N ASP A 125 -24.73 -13.88 18.80
CA ASP A 125 -25.53 -12.65 18.94
C ASP A 125 -25.07 -11.50 18.02
N LEU A 126 -24.31 -11.77 16.94
CA LEU A 126 -23.85 -10.70 16.04
C LEU A 126 -25.06 -10.01 15.39
N PRO A 127 -25.41 -8.76 15.80
CA PRO A 127 -26.53 -8.06 15.19
C PRO A 127 -26.11 -7.61 13.79
N GLY A 128 -27.09 -7.51 12.89
CA GLY A 128 -26.88 -6.86 11.59
C GLY A 128 -26.42 -5.40 11.74
N PRO A 129 -26.02 -4.75 10.64
CA PRO A 129 -25.52 -3.38 10.66
C PRO A 129 -26.57 -2.41 11.22
N ALA A 130 -26.16 -1.54 12.14
CA ALA A 130 -26.99 -0.48 12.68
C ALA A 130 -26.91 0.79 11.79
N GLY A 131 -28.04 1.48 11.63
CA GLY A 131 -28.07 2.79 10.99
C GLY A 131 -27.40 3.85 11.87
N VAL A 132 -26.27 4.40 11.43
CA VAL A 132 -25.53 5.45 12.16
C VAL A 132 -25.20 6.61 11.23
N ALA A 133 -25.69 7.80 11.55
CA ALA A 133 -25.43 8.99 10.75
C ALA A 133 -23.92 9.33 10.72
N PRO A 134 -23.34 9.63 9.55
CA PRO A 134 -21.92 9.94 9.44
C PRO A 134 -21.60 11.26 10.15
N LYS A 135 -20.43 11.33 10.80
CA LYS A 135 -19.96 12.55 11.49
C LYS A 135 -19.70 13.72 10.53
N LYS A 136 -19.40 13.42 9.28
CA LYS A 136 -19.19 14.37 8.18
C LYS A 136 -19.77 13.76 6.92
N THR A 137 -20.61 14.50 6.22
CA THR A 137 -21.04 14.15 4.87
C THR A 137 -19.90 14.40 3.89
N GLY A 138 -19.77 13.53 2.88
CA GLY A 138 -18.81 13.73 1.82
C GLY A 138 -19.19 14.95 0.98
N VAL A 139 -18.20 15.58 0.34
CA VAL A 139 -18.48 16.53 -0.74
C VAL A 139 -18.57 15.74 -2.04
N ARG A 140 -19.59 16.06 -2.85
CA ARG A 140 -19.71 15.48 -4.19
C ARG A 140 -18.44 15.78 -4.99
N PRO A 141 -17.77 14.77 -5.57
CA PRO A 141 -16.63 15.06 -6.42
C PRO A 141 -17.10 15.88 -7.63
N ALA A 142 -16.30 16.87 -8.04
CA ALA A 142 -16.65 17.76 -9.15
C ALA A 142 -16.83 17.00 -10.47
N ARG A 143 -16.12 15.86 -10.63
CA ARG A 143 -16.16 14.97 -11.78
C ARG A 143 -16.11 13.51 -11.32
N ARG A 144 -16.56 12.60 -12.18
CA ARG A 144 -16.47 11.14 -11.99
C ARG A 144 -15.53 10.57 -13.04
N ALA A 145 -14.82 9.51 -12.70
CA ALA A 145 -14.02 8.76 -13.67
C ALA A 145 -14.90 8.27 -14.83
N VAL A 146 -14.38 8.40 -16.05
CA VAL A 146 -15.08 7.96 -17.25
C VAL A 146 -14.97 6.44 -17.35
N SER A 147 -16.11 5.78 -17.55
CA SER A 147 -16.18 4.35 -17.76
C SER A 147 -16.94 4.00 -19.04
N PHE A 148 -16.63 2.84 -19.60
CA PHE A 148 -17.33 2.30 -20.76
C PHE A 148 -17.77 0.86 -20.48
N ALA A 149 -18.70 0.39 -21.30
CA ALA A 149 -19.25 -0.95 -21.19
C ALA A 149 -18.61 -1.85 -22.25
N LYS A 150 -18.29 -3.09 -21.88
CA LYS A 150 -17.79 -4.13 -22.79
C LYS A 150 -18.25 -5.52 -22.32
N PRO A 151 -18.27 -6.56 -23.18
CA PRO A 151 -18.64 -7.90 -22.73
C PRO A 151 -17.63 -8.45 -21.70
N ALA A 152 -18.09 -9.29 -20.78
CA ALA A 152 -17.25 -9.94 -19.76
C ALA A 152 -16.08 -10.71 -20.39
N SER A 153 -16.34 -11.42 -21.50
CA SER A 153 -15.31 -12.14 -22.27
C SER A 153 -14.19 -11.25 -22.85
N ALA A 154 -14.37 -9.93 -22.89
CA ALA A 154 -13.37 -8.95 -23.33
C ALA A 154 -12.61 -8.28 -22.17
N LEU A 155 -12.81 -8.69 -20.92
CA LEU A 155 -11.97 -8.25 -19.80
C LEU A 155 -10.52 -8.70 -19.98
N ARG A 156 -9.59 -7.85 -19.54
CA ARG A 156 -8.15 -8.14 -19.50
C ARG A 156 -7.59 -7.84 -18.11
N VAL A 157 -6.48 -8.51 -17.77
CA VAL A 157 -5.67 -8.13 -16.61
C VAL A 157 -5.25 -6.66 -16.73
N GLY A 158 -5.29 -5.93 -15.62
CA GLY A 158 -5.06 -4.50 -15.54
C GLY A 158 -6.28 -3.61 -15.83
N ASP A 159 -7.43 -4.17 -16.25
CA ASP A 159 -8.67 -3.40 -16.30
C ASP A 159 -9.13 -3.00 -14.90
N TYR A 160 -9.71 -1.82 -14.77
CA TYR A 160 -10.39 -1.41 -13.54
C TYR A 160 -11.87 -1.71 -13.67
N LEU A 161 -12.31 -2.87 -13.20
CA LEU A 161 -13.69 -3.37 -13.25
C LEU A 161 -14.55 -2.73 -12.16
N GLN A 162 -15.75 -2.30 -12.50
CA GLN A 162 -16.73 -1.84 -11.52
C GLN A 162 -17.20 -3.03 -10.65
N THR A 163 -16.71 -3.09 -9.41
CA THR A 163 -17.11 -4.10 -8.44
C THR A 163 -18.29 -3.65 -7.60
N HIS A 164 -18.55 -2.35 -7.42
CA HIS A 164 -19.75 -1.91 -6.71
C HIS A 164 -20.21 -0.51 -7.10
N VAL A 165 -21.46 -0.22 -6.77
CA VAL A 165 -22.07 1.10 -6.83
C VAL A 165 -22.82 1.29 -5.52
N ARG A 166 -22.53 2.36 -4.79
CA ARG A 166 -23.21 2.65 -3.52
C ARG A 166 -24.02 3.94 -3.59
N PHE A 167 -24.99 4.02 -2.69
CA PHE A 167 -25.77 5.23 -2.49
C PHE A 167 -25.35 6.00 -1.21
N PRO A 168 -25.47 7.34 -1.23
CA PRO A 168 -25.72 8.15 -2.40
C PRO A 168 -24.50 8.27 -3.31
N GLU A 169 -24.74 8.38 -4.63
CA GLU A 169 -23.65 8.48 -5.62
C GLU A 169 -22.75 9.70 -5.36
N HIS A 170 -23.31 10.76 -4.77
CA HIS A 170 -22.53 11.94 -4.39
C HIS A 170 -21.55 11.67 -3.23
N ASP A 171 -21.80 10.63 -2.44
CA ASP A 171 -20.88 10.20 -1.41
C ASP A 171 -19.77 9.31 -1.94
N MET A 172 -19.75 8.95 -3.22
CA MET A 172 -18.67 8.16 -3.80
C MET A 172 -17.49 9.03 -4.26
N GLY A 173 -16.24 8.60 -4.00
CA GLY A 173 -15.01 9.22 -4.55
C GLY A 173 -14.86 9.00 -6.06
N ILE A 174 -14.02 9.78 -6.75
CA ILE A 174 -13.95 9.93 -8.23
C ILE A 174 -14.04 8.61 -9.02
N ASP A 175 -13.22 7.63 -8.67
CA ASP A 175 -13.16 6.28 -9.26
C ASP A 175 -13.52 5.18 -8.25
N GLU A 176 -14.15 5.55 -7.13
CA GLU A 176 -14.66 4.59 -6.17
C GLU A 176 -15.65 3.64 -6.87
N GLY A 177 -15.54 2.35 -6.56
CA GLY A 177 -16.33 1.30 -7.19
C GLY A 177 -15.55 0.47 -8.20
N TYR A 178 -14.37 0.93 -8.63
CA TYR A 178 -13.56 0.24 -9.64
C TYR A 178 -12.31 -0.38 -9.03
N GLN A 179 -12.01 -1.64 -9.38
CA GLN A 179 -10.85 -2.39 -8.88
C GLN A 179 -10.08 -3.07 -10.01
N ARG A 180 -8.76 -3.12 -9.85
CA ARG A 180 -7.86 -3.71 -10.85
C ARG A 180 -8.13 -5.20 -10.96
N VAL A 181 -8.25 -5.69 -12.19
CA VAL A 181 -8.37 -7.10 -12.51
C VAL A 181 -6.96 -7.70 -12.48
N GLU A 182 -6.76 -8.67 -11.59
CA GLU A 182 -5.47 -9.33 -11.36
C GLU A 182 -5.36 -10.62 -12.17
N TRP A 183 -6.47 -11.32 -12.34
CA TRP A 183 -6.49 -12.60 -13.06
C TRP A 183 -7.82 -12.81 -13.78
N ILE A 184 -7.78 -13.51 -14.91
CA ILE A 184 -8.97 -13.90 -15.69
C ILE A 184 -8.89 -15.34 -16.19
N GLY A 185 -10.02 -16.03 -16.18
CA GLY A 185 -10.19 -17.34 -16.79
C GLY A 185 -11.55 -17.47 -17.47
N HIS A 186 -11.65 -18.30 -18.50
CA HIS A 186 -12.90 -18.54 -19.22
C HIS A 186 -13.35 -19.99 -19.12
N LEU A 187 -14.66 -20.15 -18.95
CA LEU A 187 -15.35 -21.44 -19.00
C LEU A 187 -16.45 -21.36 -20.07
N ALA A 188 -16.45 -22.31 -21.00
CA ALA A 188 -17.40 -22.31 -22.13
C ALA A 188 -17.91 -23.71 -22.45
N GLY A 189 -19.01 -23.77 -23.20
CA GLY A 189 -19.61 -25.01 -23.69
C GLY A 189 -20.13 -25.92 -22.58
N GLU A 190 -19.96 -27.23 -22.73
CA GLU A 190 -20.48 -28.24 -21.80
C GLU A 190 -19.90 -28.12 -20.39
N ARG A 191 -18.71 -27.51 -20.24
CA ARG A 191 -18.03 -27.32 -18.94
C ARG A 191 -18.79 -26.39 -18.00
N ILE A 192 -19.61 -25.48 -18.55
CA ILE A 192 -20.45 -24.57 -17.75
C ILE A 192 -21.41 -25.37 -16.85
N ALA A 193 -21.90 -26.52 -17.32
CA ALA A 193 -22.83 -27.36 -16.57
C ALA A 193 -22.21 -28.01 -15.33
N GLY A 194 -20.87 -28.05 -15.22
CA GLY A 194 -20.20 -28.48 -14.00
C GLY A 194 -20.24 -27.40 -12.90
N LEU A 195 -20.21 -26.12 -13.29
CA LEU A 195 -20.21 -24.98 -12.37
C LEU A 195 -21.64 -24.53 -12.00
N LEU A 196 -22.51 -24.39 -13.00
CA LEU A 196 -23.83 -23.77 -12.86
C LEU A 196 -24.96 -24.79 -12.87
N ALA A 197 -25.88 -24.67 -11.91
CA ALA A 197 -27.11 -25.45 -11.86
C ALA A 197 -28.06 -25.13 -13.03
N ASP A 198 -28.02 -23.89 -13.54
CA ASP A 198 -28.69 -23.46 -14.76
C ASP A 198 -27.69 -22.83 -15.74
N PRO A 199 -27.16 -23.60 -16.71
CA PRO A 199 -26.19 -23.09 -17.69
C PRO A 199 -26.71 -21.93 -18.54
N ALA A 200 -28.04 -21.74 -18.67
CA ALA A 200 -28.59 -20.61 -19.41
C ALA A 200 -28.23 -19.26 -18.77
N TRP A 201 -27.98 -19.24 -17.46
CA TRP A 201 -27.54 -18.04 -16.74
C TRP A 201 -26.23 -17.45 -17.30
N ALA A 202 -25.34 -18.30 -17.82
CA ALA A 202 -24.05 -17.87 -18.38
C ALA A 202 -24.17 -17.13 -19.72
N ASN A 203 -25.29 -17.22 -20.44
CA ASN A 203 -25.40 -16.74 -21.83
C ASN A 203 -24.29 -17.30 -22.75
N GLY A 204 -23.88 -18.56 -22.53
CA GLY A 204 -22.94 -19.29 -23.38
C GLY A 204 -21.48 -19.28 -22.93
N ALA A 205 -21.08 -18.39 -22.02
CA ALA A 205 -19.72 -18.36 -21.45
C ALA A 205 -19.71 -17.77 -20.03
N VAL A 206 -18.78 -18.20 -19.20
CA VAL A 206 -18.48 -17.61 -17.90
C VAL A 206 -17.06 -17.07 -17.91
N THR A 207 -16.89 -15.82 -17.50
CA THR A 207 -15.59 -15.23 -17.21
C THR A 207 -15.39 -15.19 -15.70
N LEU A 208 -14.34 -15.85 -15.23
CA LEU A 208 -13.90 -15.84 -13.85
C LEU A 208 -12.86 -14.75 -13.69
N VAL A 209 -12.96 -13.98 -12.60
CA VAL A 209 -12.10 -12.81 -12.39
C VAL A 209 -11.65 -12.76 -10.94
N THR A 210 -10.35 -12.58 -10.72
CA THR A 210 -9.82 -12.09 -9.44
C THR A 210 -9.58 -10.60 -9.58
N VAL A 211 -10.07 -9.81 -8.62
CA VAL A 211 -9.84 -8.36 -8.57
C VAL A 211 -9.12 -7.98 -7.28
N HIS A 212 -8.31 -6.95 -7.35
CA HIS A 212 -7.56 -6.42 -6.22
C HIS A 212 -8.50 -6.08 -5.05
N GLY A 213 -8.12 -6.52 -3.84
CA GLY A 213 -8.88 -6.30 -2.62
C GLY A 213 -10.19 -7.09 -2.45
N LEU A 214 -10.56 -7.99 -3.38
CA LEU A 214 -11.71 -8.88 -3.20
C LEU A 214 -11.29 -10.24 -2.63
N SER A 215 -11.91 -10.64 -1.51
CA SER A 215 -11.64 -11.94 -0.86
C SER A 215 -12.36 -13.12 -1.55
N GLY A 216 -12.17 -13.28 -2.86
CA GLY A 216 -12.79 -14.36 -3.62
C GLY A 216 -12.68 -14.21 -5.13
N MET A 217 -13.37 -15.10 -5.84
CA MET A 217 -13.43 -15.11 -7.30
C MET A 217 -14.79 -14.64 -7.78
N LEU A 218 -14.81 -13.62 -8.64
CA LEU A 218 -16.02 -13.09 -9.25
C LEU A 218 -16.39 -13.95 -10.47
N VAL A 219 -17.66 -14.39 -10.52
CA VAL A 219 -18.18 -15.24 -11.59
C VAL A 219 -19.09 -14.40 -12.48
N LEU A 220 -18.65 -14.10 -13.69
CA LEU A 220 -19.35 -13.22 -14.61
C LEU A 220 -20.02 -14.03 -15.72
N PRO A 221 -21.34 -13.92 -15.91
CA PRO A 221 -21.97 -14.44 -17.12
C PRO A 221 -21.58 -13.55 -18.31
N GLU A 222 -21.76 -14.05 -19.53
CA GLU A 222 -21.54 -13.24 -20.72
C GLU A 222 -22.62 -12.14 -20.83
N LYS A 223 -22.25 -10.96 -20.33
CA LYS A 223 -23.03 -9.72 -20.36
C LYS A 223 -22.10 -8.51 -20.35
N SER A 224 -22.68 -7.32 -20.53
CA SER A 224 -21.91 -6.08 -20.42
C SER A 224 -21.46 -5.84 -18.98
N VAL A 225 -20.16 -5.59 -18.82
CA VAL A 225 -19.52 -5.10 -17.60
C VAL A 225 -18.99 -3.69 -17.84
N ARG A 226 -18.76 -2.92 -16.76
CA ARG A 226 -18.22 -1.55 -16.87
C ARG A 226 -16.80 -1.50 -16.35
N VAL A 227 -15.91 -0.88 -17.12
CA VAL A 227 -14.51 -0.66 -16.75
C VAL A 227 -14.12 0.81 -16.94
N LEU A 228 -13.09 1.28 -16.25
CA LEU A 228 -12.55 2.62 -16.49
C LEU A 228 -11.96 2.73 -17.91
N VAL A 229 -12.20 3.87 -18.55
CA VAL A 229 -11.54 4.22 -19.83
C VAL A 229 -10.05 4.43 -19.57
N GLN A 230 -9.73 5.24 -18.56
CA GLN A 230 -8.40 5.57 -18.11
C GLN A 230 -8.43 5.67 -16.57
N PRO A 231 -7.69 4.82 -15.83
CA PRO A 231 -7.54 4.95 -14.38
C PRO A 231 -6.63 6.14 -14.01
N ASN A 232 -6.64 6.53 -12.74
CA ASN A 232 -5.66 7.47 -12.18
C ASN A 232 -4.26 6.84 -12.23
N ILE A 233 -3.27 7.53 -12.80
CA ILE A 233 -1.91 6.98 -12.99
C ILE A 233 -1.17 6.72 -11.67
N GLU A 234 -1.40 7.53 -10.63
CA GLU A 234 -0.81 7.36 -9.30
C GLU A 234 -1.30 6.08 -8.65
N ARG A 235 -2.59 5.77 -8.85
CA ARG A 235 -3.20 4.52 -8.44
C ARG A 235 -2.64 3.34 -9.24
N VAL A 236 -2.52 3.45 -10.56
CA VAL A 236 -1.89 2.40 -11.39
C VAL A 236 -0.49 2.08 -10.89
N SER A 237 0.34 3.10 -10.68
CA SER A 237 1.70 2.93 -10.15
C SER A 237 1.68 2.23 -8.78
N SER A 238 0.78 2.62 -7.88
CA SER A 238 0.64 1.98 -6.57
C SER A 238 0.18 0.53 -6.65
N ASP A 239 -0.78 0.23 -7.52
CA ASP A 239 -1.33 -1.12 -7.69
C ASP A 239 -0.31 -2.05 -8.40
N GLU A 240 0.61 -1.52 -9.20
CA GLU A 240 1.69 -2.28 -9.86
C GLU A 240 2.83 -2.65 -8.93
N GLU A 241 3.03 -1.89 -7.84
CA GLU A 241 4.07 -2.17 -6.83
C GLU A 241 3.66 -3.24 -5.84
N GLU A 242 2.37 -3.34 -5.54
CA GLU A 242 1.84 -4.36 -4.66
C GLU A 242 1.43 -5.59 -5.48
N VAL A 243 2.32 -6.58 -5.60
CA VAL A 243 1.96 -7.89 -6.19
C VAL A 243 1.03 -8.62 -5.23
N TRP A 244 -0.28 -8.45 -5.41
CA TRP A 244 -1.27 -9.10 -4.54
C TRP A 244 -1.51 -10.56 -4.93
N HIS A 245 -1.74 -10.87 -6.22
CA HIS A 245 -2.06 -12.25 -6.66
C HIS A 245 -1.72 -12.52 -8.14
N ASP A 246 -0.84 -13.49 -8.40
CA ASP A 246 -0.48 -13.96 -9.76
C ASP A 246 -1.42 -15.07 -10.32
N GLY A 247 -2.55 -15.35 -9.66
CA GLY A 247 -3.36 -16.52 -10.01
C GLY A 247 -4.80 -16.52 -9.51
N PRO A 248 -5.55 -17.60 -9.81
CA PRO A 248 -6.93 -17.73 -9.37
C PRO A 248 -7.01 -17.96 -7.85
N ASN A 249 -8.09 -17.48 -7.23
CA ASN A 249 -8.39 -17.83 -5.83
C ASN A 249 -8.81 -19.30 -5.65
N PHE A 250 -9.23 -19.96 -6.73
CA PHE A 250 -9.62 -21.37 -6.79
C PHE A 250 -9.29 -21.94 -8.16
N GLU A 251 -8.69 -23.12 -8.23
CA GLU A 251 -8.52 -23.82 -9.50
C GLU A 251 -9.80 -24.59 -9.85
N LEU A 252 -10.42 -24.23 -10.97
CA LEU A 252 -11.69 -24.81 -11.44
C LEU A 252 -11.44 -25.71 -12.65
N THR A 253 -12.08 -26.87 -12.66
CA THR A 253 -11.96 -27.86 -13.73
C THR A 253 -12.33 -27.25 -15.07
N GLY A 254 -11.38 -27.29 -16.02
CA GLY A 254 -11.63 -26.93 -17.42
C GLY A 254 -11.70 -25.43 -17.69
N VAL A 255 -11.28 -24.58 -16.75
CA VAL A 255 -11.02 -23.16 -17.00
C VAL A 255 -9.81 -23.01 -17.90
N VAL A 256 -9.86 -22.03 -18.80
CA VAL A 256 -8.76 -21.69 -19.71
C VAL A 256 -8.41 -20.22 -19.55
N GLU A 257 -7.16 -19.94 -19.23
CA GLU A 257 -6.63 -18.58 -19.29
C GLU A 257 -6.56 -18.12 -20.75
N PRO A 258 -7.14 -16.97 -21.10
CA PRO A 258 -7.11 -16.49 -22.46
C PRO A 258 -5.71 -15.99 -22.85
N ASP A 259 -5.38 -16.14 -24.13
CA ASP A 259 -4.18 -15.51 -24.70
C ASP A 259 -4.21 -13.97 -24.49
N PRO A 260 -3.14 -13.37 -23.92
CA PRO A 260 -3.09 -11.93 -23.66
C PRO A 260 -3.27 -11.08 -24.92
N GLY A 261 -2.72 -11.51 -26.06
CA GLY A 261 -2.84 -10.81 -27.34
C GLY A 261 -4.28 -10.79 -27.87
N VAL A 262 -4.99 -11.91 -27.74
CA VAL A 262 -6.42 -12.01 -28.08
C VAL A 262 -7.27 -11.11 -27.20
N GLN A 263 -7.02 -11.08 -25.88
CA GLN A 263 -7.79 -10.21 -24.98
C GLN A 263 -7.48 -8.73 -25.23
N HIS A 264 -6.22 -8.39 -25.51
CA HIS A 264 -5.85 -7.04 -25.89
C HIS A 264 -6.60 -6.58 -27.16
N ALA A 265 -6.68 -7.43 -28.18
CA ALA A 265 -7.40 -7.11 -29.41
C ALA A 265 -8.91 -6.91 -29.17
N LYS A 266 -9.56 -7.76 -28.36
CA LYS A 266 -10.98 -7.63 -28.00
C LYS A 266 -11.27 -6.35 -27.19
N ASP A 267 -10.41 -6.04 -26.21
CA ASP A 267 -10.53 -4.82 -25.41
C ASP A 267 -10.39 -3.58 -26.29
N THR A 268 -9.34 -3.51 -27.12
CA THR A 268 -9.08 -2.39 -28.02
C THR A 268 -10.22 -2.14 -29.01
N ALA A 269 -10.91 -3.20 -29.46
CA ALA A 269 -12.08 -3.07 -30.33
C ALA A 269 -13.28 -2.37 -29.65
N CYS A 270 -13.35 -2.39 -28.31
CA CYS A 270 -14.43 -1.81 -27.53
C CYS A 270 -14.03 -0.49 -26.85
N ARG A 271 -12.75 -0.29 -26.56
CA ARG A 271 -12.26 0.82 -25.73
C ARG A 271 -12.33 2.14 -26.51
N PRO A 272 -13.02 3.17 -25.97
CA PRO A 272 -13.01 4.49 -26.57
C PRO A 272 -11.63 5.16 -26.40
N ALA A 273 -11.37 6.19 -27.19
CA ALA A 273 -10.20 7.03 -26.98
C ALA A 273 -10.22 7.64 -25.56
N ALA A 274 -9.05 7.69 -24.93
CA ALA A 274 -8.88 8.40 -23.66
C ALA A 274 -9.10 9.91 -23.87
N PRO A 275 -9.58 10.64 -22.85
CA PRO A 275 -9.62 12.11 -22.90
C PRO A 275 -8.20 12.70 -23.03
N ASP A 276 -8.09 13.87 -23.65
CA ASP A 276 -6.79 14.49 -23.98
C ASP A 276 -6.00 15.04 -22.76
N ASP A 277 -6.65 15.28 -21.63
CA ASP A 277 -6.02 15.89 -20.44
C ASP A 277 -6.29 15.08 -19.17
N GLU A 278 -5.25 14.43 -18.65
CA GLU A 278 -5.28 13.62 -17.43
C GLU A 278 -5.41 14.48 -16.15
N ALA A 279 -4.77 15.65 -16.11
CA ALA A 279 -4.78 16.53 -14.93
C ALA A 279 -6.19 17.07 -14.65
N ASP A 280 -7.01 17.10 -15.69
CA ASP A 280 -8.42 17.45 -15.65
C ASP A 280 -9.34 16.30 -15.18
N LEU A 281 -8.84 15.07 -15.13
CA LEU A 281 -9.61 13.87 -14.77
C LEU A 281 -9.45 13.48 -13.29
N TYR A 282 -8.27 13.69 -12.72
CA TYR A 282 -7.96 13.24 -11.36
C TYR A 282 -7.13 14.26 -10.56
N PRO A 283 -7.54 14.61 -9.32
CA PRO A 283 -6.68 15.33 -8.41
C PRO A 283 -5.53 14.43 -7.94
N THR A 284 -4.35 15.04 -7.79
CA THR A 284 -3.15 14.40 -7.22
C THR A 284 -3.35 14.09 -5.74
N VAL A 285 -2.88 12.93 -5.29
CA VAL A 285 -2.78 12.62 -3.84
C VAL A 285 -1.56 13.28 -3.19
N PHE A 286 -0.58 13.69 -4.01
CA PHE A 286 0.68 14.27 -3.57
C PHE A 286 0.58 15.78 -3.36
N SER A 287 1.26 16.26 -2.32
CA SER A 287 1.31 17.69 -1.97
C SER A 287 2.30 18.49 -2.80
N THR A 288 3.32 17.83 -3.38
CA THR A 288 4.34 18.48 -4.21
C THR A 288 4.50 17.76 -5.56
N PRO A 289 4.88 18.48 -6.63
CA PRO A 289 5.22 17.86 -7.91
C PRO A 289 6.40 16.87 -7.80
N GLU A 290 7.35 17.14 -6.92
CA GLU A 290 8.53 16.30 -6.70
C GLU A 290 8.13 14.93 -6.13
N ASP A 291 7.28 14.88 -5.12
CA ASP A 291 6.78 13.62 -4.53
C ASP A 291 5.98 12.82 -5.56
N ARG A 292 5.16 13.50 -6.37
CA ARG A 292 4.40 12.85 -7.45
C ARG A 292 5.32 12.25 -8.51
N THR A 293 6.34 13.00 -8.92
CA THR A 293 7.31 12.55 -9.92
C THR A 293 8.09 11.37 -9.39
N LEU A 294 8.55 11.45 -8.14
CA LEU A 294 9.21 10.34 -7.46
C LEU A 294 8.33 9.10 -7.41
N HIS A 295 7.04 9.24 -7.08
CA HIS A 295 6.10 8.11 -7.07
C HIS A 295 5.96 7.46 -8.45
N LEU A 296 5.73 8.26 -9.50
CA LEU A 296 5.41 7.75 -10.85
C LEU A 296 6.62 7.29 -11.66
N GLU A 297 7.77 7.91 -11.46
CA GLU A 297 8.97 7.71 -12.29
C GLU A 297 10.15 7.17 -11.49
N GLY A 298 10.02 7.11 -10.16
CA GLY A 298 11.08 6.63 -9.28
C GLY A 298 11.26 5.13 -9.33
N VAL A 299 12.49 4.69 -9.08
CA VAL A 299 12.86 3.28 -9.01
C VAL A 299 13.29 2.92 -7.59
N THR A 300 12.90 1.75 -7.11
CA THR A 300 13.32 1.22 -5.81
C THR A 300 14.53 0.33 -5.99
N ALA A 301 15.69 0.79 -5.51
CA ALA A 301 16.93 0.03 -5.54
C ALA A 301 17.92 0.54 -4.49
N VAL A 302 18.97 -0.26 -4.24
CA VAL A 302 20.12 0.16 -3.43
C VAL A 302 20.98 1.14 -4.24
N ARG A 303 21.33 2.28 -3.65
CA ARG A 303 22.22 3.28 -4.28
C ARG A 303 23.15 3.94 -3.28
N ALA A 304 24.21 4.54 -3.79
CA ALA A 304 25.12 5.36 -3.01
C ALA A 304 24.55 6.77 -2.78
N VAL A 305 24.11 7.07 -1.56
CA VAL A 305 23.55 8.39 -1.18
C VAL A 305 24.56 9.18 -0.33
N PRO A 306 24.80 10.48 -0.59
CA PRO A 306 25.63 11.31 0.27
C PRO A 306 25.09 11.32 1.70
N THR A 307 25.96 11.16 2.70
CA THR A 307 25.51 11.17 4.10
C THR A 307 24.81 12.45 4.51
N ALA A 308 25.09 13.56 3.81
CA ALA A 308 24.46 14.86 4.05
C ALA A 308 23.00 14.95 3.56
N GLU A 309 22.60 14.14 2.57
CA GLU A 309 21.20 14.09 2.09
C GLU A 309 20.29 13.35 3.07
N LEU A 310 20.85 12.40 3.83
CA LEU A 310 20.05 11.56 4.72
C LEU A 310 19.60 12.33 5.97
N PRO A 311 18.37 12.10 6.46
CA PRO A 311 17.90 12.74 7.69
C PRO A 311 18.73 12.30 8.89
N TRP A 312 18.75 13.13 9.94
CA TRP A 312 19.45 12.77 11.18
C TRP A 312 18.71 11.65 11.91
N PRO A 313 19.44 10.65 12.46
CA PRO A 313 18.85 9.64 13.32
C PRO A 313 18.06 10.24 14.49
N HIS A 314 17.06 9.52 15.00
CA HIS A 314 16.32 9.87 16.21
C HIS A 314 15.95 8.58 16.97
N GLY A 315 15.57 8.67 18.25
CA GLY A 315 15.05 7.50 18.98
C GLY A 315 16.00 6.28 19.06
N LEU A 316 17.30 6.47 18.91
CA LEU A 316 18.30 5.40 18.77
C LEU A 316 18.26 4.35 19.91
N PHE A 317 17.69 3.18 19.61
CA PHE A 317 17.49 2.09 20.57
C PHE A 317 18.81 1.43 20.97
N LYS A 318 19.08 1.33 22.29
CA LYS A 318 20.35 0.85 22.88
C LYS A 318 21.56 1.78 22.65
N CYS A 319 21.34 3.04 22.28
CA CYS A 319 22.43 4.02 22.25
C CYS A 319 22.92 4.32 23.68
N GLU A 320 24.22 4.22 23.92
CA GLU A 320 24.85 4.58 25.20
C GLU A 320 24.53 6.04 25.60
N TYR A 321 24.39 6.92 24.60
CA TYR A 321 24.11 8.35 24.79
C TYR A 321 22.63 8.72 24.68
N ALA A 322 21.71 7.74 24.68
CA ALA A 322 20.27 7.99 24.53
C ALA A 322 19.74 9.01 25.56
N GLU A 323 20.12 8.89 26.83
CA GLU A 323 19.69 9.82 27.88
C GLU A 323 20.25 11.24 27.68
N ARG A 324 21.47 11.38 27.13
CA ARG A 324 22.02 12.68 26.77
C ARG A 324 21.24 13.29 25.61
N GLY A 325 20.92 12.49 24.59
CA GLY A 325 20.05 12.89 23.47
C GLY A 325 18.68 13.38 23.96
N LYS A 326 18.01 12.62 24.83
CA LYS A 326 16.72 13.01 25.44
C LYS A 326 16.81 14.35 26.20
N ARG A 327 17.91 14.59 26.92
CA ARG A 327 18.13 15.89 27.60
C ARG A 327 18.28 17.05 26.61
N ILE A 328 18.94 16.83 25.47
CA ILE A 328 19.07 17.83 24.41
C ILE A 328 17.71 18.08 23.76
N ALA A 329 16.97 17.04 23.41
CA ALA A 329 15.62 17.14 22.83
C ALA A 329 14.65 17.95 23.69
N ARG A 330 14.74 17.87 25.03
CA ARG A 330 13.94 18.70 25.95
C ARG A 330 14.20 20.21 25.85
N THR A 331 15.28 20.64 25.19
CA THR A 331 15.57 22.05 24.90
C THR A 331 14.89 22.55 23.62
N TYR A 332 14.34 21.64 22.82
CA TYR A 332 13.56 21.93 21.62
C TYR A 332 12.06 21.97 21.96
N PRO A 333 11.25 22.62 21.10
CA PRO A 333 9.81 22.70 21.29
C PRO A 333 9.05 21.36 21.19
N GLY A 334 9.69 20.32 20.65
CA GLY A 334 9.19 18.94 20.58
C GLY A 334 8.53 18.62 19.24
N GLY A 335 8.73 17.40 18.75
CA GLY A 335 8.32 16.96 17.42
C GLY A 335 9.40 16.11 16.76
N HIS A 336 9.07 15.49 15.62
CA HIS A 336 9.97 14.56 14.95
C HIS A 336 11.25 15.26 14.44
N ARG A 337 11.09 16.41 13.76
CA ARG A 337 12.20 17.23 13.25
C ARG A 337 13.10 17.74 14.38
N GLU A 338 12.53 18.08 15.52
CA GLU A 338 13.22 18.51 16.73
C GLU A 338 14.08 17.40 17.32
N ASP A 339 13.57 16.17 17.36
CA ASP A 339 14.32 15.02 17.86
C ASP A 339 15.53 14.70 16.97
N GLN A 340 15.35 14.79 15.65
CA GLN A 340 16.45 14.66 14.68
C GLN A 340 17.50 15.79 14.84
N THR A 341 17.04 17.04 14.97
CA THR A 341 17.93 18.20 15.20
C THR A 341 18.69 18.07 16.53
N ALA A 342 18.02 17.59 17.58
CA ALA A 342 18.63 17.32 18.87
C ALA A 342 19.69 16.22 18.77
N HIS A 343 19.49 15.23 17.90
CA HIS A 343 20.50 14.21 17.62
C HIS A 343 21.69 14.77 16.83
N ALA A 344 21.46 15.62 15.82
CA ALA A 344 22.54 16.35 15.14
C ALA A 344 23.38 17.14 16.16
N GLU A 345 22.72 17.83 17.09
CA GLU A 345 23.40 18.54 18.18
C GLU A 345 24.16 17.60 19.11
N LEU A 346 23.62 16.42 19.43
CA LEU A 346 24.34 15.40 20.19
C LEU A 346 25.62 14.99 19.44
N PHE A 347 25.49 14.60 18.17
CA PHE A 347 26.57 14.13 17.31
C PHE A 347 27.72 15.14 17.25
N ALA A 348 27.41 16.42 17.02
CA ALA A 348 28.40 17.50 16.96
C ALA A 348 29.19 17.71 18.27
N ASN A 349 28.67 17.19 19.40
CA ASN A 349 29.23 17.34 20.74
C ASN A 349 29.82 16.03 21.32
N LEU A 350 29.82 14.94 20.54
CA LEU A 350 30.47 13.69 20.94
C LEU A 350 31.94 13.72 20.54
N THR A 351 32.79 13.21 21.43
CA THR A 351 34.22 13.00 21.18
C THR A 351 34.47 11.63 20.54
N GLU A 352 35.64 11.43 19.93
CA GLU A 352 36.05 10.12 19.39
C GLU A 352 35.96 8.99 20.42
N LYS A 353 36.38 9.27 21.67
CA LYS A 353 36.27 8.31 22.78
C LYS A 353 34.82 7.95 23.10
N GLU A 354 33.92 8.94 23.02
CA GLU A 354 32.51 8.69 23.24
C GLU A 354 31.90 7.88 22.10
N PHE A 355 32.24 8.18 20.84
CA PHE A 355 31.82 7.34 19.72
C PHE A 355 32.30 5.89 19.91
N ALA A 356 33.57 5.67 20.25
CA ALA A 356 34.13 4.33 20.46
C ALA A 356 33.47 3.52 21.61
N ALA A 357 32.81 4.20 22.56
CA ALA A 357 32.09 3.53 23.65
C ALA A 357 30.77 2.89 23.19
N CYS A 358 30.20 3.36 22.07
CA CYS A 358 28.98 2.78 21.50
C CYS A 358 29.32 1.48 20.73
N PRO A 359 28.69 0.33 21.02
CA PRO A 359 28.98 -0.93 20.32
C PRO A 359 28.78 -0.87 18.80
N TYR A 360 27.87 -0.02 18.34
CA TYR A 360 27.61 0.20 16.92
C TYR A 360 28.76 0.92 16.21
N HIS A 361 29.67 1.58 16.91
CA HIS A 361 30.74 2.39 16.30
C HIS A 361 32.09 1.67 16.27
N GLN A 362 32.13 0.41 16.71
CA GLN A 362 33.36 -0.36 16.85
C GLN A 362 33.76 -1.12 15.58
N GLY A 363 32.96 -1.08 14.51
CA GLY A 363 33.29 -1.67 13.22
C GLY A 363 34.06 -0.71 12.31
N ASP A 364 34.78 -1.24 11.33
CA ASP A 364 35.37 -0.44 10.26
C ASP A 364 34.29 -0.03 9.26
N TRP A 365 33.51 0.99 9.62
CA TRP A 365 32.35 1.44 8.84
C TRP A 365 32.69 1.95 7.44
N ARG A 366 33.95 2.33 7.20
CA ARG A 366 34.39 2.70 5.86
C ARG A 366 34.49 1.46 4.98
N ALA A 367 35.22 0.44 5.45
CA ALA A 367 35.33 -0.82 4.73
C ALA A 367 33.98 -1.54 4.58
N ILE A 368 33.13 -1.49 5.60
CA ILE A 368 31.76 -2.04 5.57
C ILE A 368 30.91 -1.36 4.48
N ALA A 369 30.92 -0.02 4.42
CA ALA A 369 30.14 0.72 3.43
C ALA A 369 30.65 0.46 2.01
N GLU A 370 31.98 0.40 1.81
CA GLU A 370 32.59 0.09 0.52
C GLU A 370 32.20 -1.32 0.03
N ALA A 371 32.25 -2.33 0.91
CA ALA A 371 31.87 -3.70 0.56
C ALA A 371 30.37 -3.82 0.19
N ALA A 372 29.49 -3.17 0.96
CA ALA A 372 28.06 -3.18 0.68
C ALA A 372 27.70 -2.43 -0.61
N LEU A 373 28.40 -1.33 -0.92
CA LEU A 373 28.25 -0.62 -2.19
C LEU A 373 28.76 -1.44 -3.38
N ALA A 374 29.91 -2.09 -3.25
CA ALA A 374 30.45 -2.95 -4.30
C ALA A 374 29.49 -4.10 -4.63
N PHE A 375 28.84 -4.69 -3.62
CA PHE A 375 27.80 -5.69 -3.83
C PHE A 375 26.58 -5.10 -4.56
N ALA A 376 26.10 -3.92 -4.14
CA ALA A 376 24.93 -3.28 -4.74
C ALA A 376 25.12 -2.84 -6.21
N GLU A 377 26.35 -2.74 -6.69
CA GLU A 377 26.67 -2.40 -8.09
C GLU A 377 26.65 -3.63 -9.03
N VAL A 378 26.52 -4.84 -8.49
CA VAL A 378 26.47 -6.08 -9.29
C VAL A 378 25.03 -6.52 -9.47
N ASP A 379 24.68 -6.85 -10.72
CA ASP A 379 23.43 -7.52 -11.05
C ASP A 379 23.56 -9.02 -10.73
N GLU A 380 22.80 -9.48 -9.73
CA GLU A 380 22.87 -10.86 -9.25
C GLU A 380 22.39 -11.88 -10.28
N ASP A 381 21.46 -11.47 -11.17
CA ASP A 381 20.90 -12.34 -12.20
C ASP A 381 21.83 -12.45 -13.40
N GLU A 382 22.52 -11.36 -13.76
CA GLU A 382 23.50 -11.35 -14.86
C GLU A 382 24.88 -11.91 -14.45
N GLU A 383 25.34 -11.64 -13.22
CA GLU A 383 26.68 -12.01 -12.73
C GLU A 383 26.65 -12.78 -11.37
N PRO A 384 25.98 -13.95 -11.29
CA PRO A 384 25.72 -14.65 -10.02
C PRO A 384 27.00 -15.10 -9.28
N GLU A 385 28.06 -15.49 -10.01
CA GLU A 385 29.34 -15.89 -9.40
C GLU A 385 30.01 -14.70 -8.72
N ARG A 386 30.03 -13.54 -9.38
CA ARG A 386 30.62 -12.31 -8.84
C ARG A 386 29.82 -11.77 -7.67
N ALA A 387 28.49 -11.82 -7.74
CA ALA A 387 27.62 -11.47 -6.63
C ALA A 387 27.93 -12.34 -5.40
N SER A 388 28.07 -13.66 -5.60
CA SER A 388 28.44 -14.59 -4.52
C SER A 388 29.81 -14.27 -3.91
N GLU A 389 30.82 -13.98 -4.73
CA GLU A 389 32.15 -13.57 -4.27
C GLU A 389 32.12 -12.27 -3.45
N LEU A 390 31.39 -11.26 -3.93
CA LEU A 390 31.28 -9.98 -3.23
C LEU A 390 30.49 -10.11 -1.93
N HIS A 391 29.43 -10.91 -1.89
CA HIS A 391 28.63 -11.20 -0.70
C HIS A 391 29.43 -11.94 0.40
N ALA A 392 30.44 -12.74 0.00
CA ALA A 392 31.31 -13.42 0.95
C ALA A 392 32.14 -12.44 1.79
N MET A 393 32.48 -11.26 1.23
CA MET A 393 33.17 -10.16 1.92
C MET A 393 34.41 -10.65 2.71
N GLU A 394 35.18 -11.55 2.11
CA GLU A 394 36.27 -12.27 2.81
C GLU A 394 37.40 -11.36 3.28
N HIS A 395 37.55 -10.19 2.65
CA HIS A 395 38.53 -9.17 2.97
C HIS A 395 38.22 -8.42 4.28
N LEU A 396 37.00 -8.54 4.83
CA LEU A 396 36.61 -7.95 6.11
C LEU A 396 36.91 -8.88 7.29
N SER A 397 37.10 -8.29 8.47
CA SER A 397 37.15 -9.04 9.73
C SER A 397 35.81 -9.79 9.94
N PRO A 398 35.76 -10.92 10.68
CA PRO A 398 34.51 -11.66 10.89
C PRO A 398 33.37 -10.78 11.42
N ARG A 399 33.67 -9.85 12.33
CA ARG A 399 32.69 -8.90 12.88
C ARG A 399 32.20 -7.88 11.86
N ASP A 400 33.11 -7.30 11.08
CA ASP A 400 32.74 -6.30 10.07
C ASP A 400 31.98 -6.94 8.90
N ARG A 401 32.34 -8.18 8.56
CA ARG A 401 31.61 -9.02 7.61
C ARG A 401 30.16 -9.22 8.02
N GLU A 402 29.90 -9.56 9.28
CA GLU A 402 28.53 -9.67 9.81
C GLU A 402 27.76 -8.36 9.65
N TRP A 403 28.39 -7.21 9.90
CA TRP A 403 27.76 -5.90 9.70
C TRP A 403 27.49 -5.58 8.23
N ALA A 404 28.43 -5.89 7.34
CA ALA A 404 28.30 -5.64 5.91
C ALA A 404 27.24 -6.55 5.26
N GLN A 405 27.18 -7.83 5.66
CA GLN A 405 26.09 -8.74 5.26
C GLN A 405 24.75 -8.31 5.83
N ALA A 406 24.71 -7.80 7.06
CA ALA A 406 23.50 -7.20 7.62
C ALA A 406 23.07 -5.94 6.86
N MET A 407 23.98 -5.20 6.22
CA MET A 407 23.62 -4.06 5.35
C MET A 407 22.99 -4.50 4.03
N VAL A 408 23.28 -5.71 3.55
CA VAL A 408 22.66 -6.32 2.37
C VAL A 408 21.30 -6.93 2.71
N GLY A 409 21.18 -7.66 3.84
CA GLY A 409 19.91 -8.26 4.24
C GLY A 409 18.93 -7.29 4.92
N ASP A 410 19.44 -6.25 5.59
CA ASP A 410 18.68 -5.30 6.39
C ASP A 410 19.15 -3.86 6.07
N HIS A 411 18.80 -3.40 4.88
CA HIS A 411 19.22 -2.09 4.34
C HIS A 411 18.92 -0.91 5.27
N ILE A 412 19.69 0.17 5.11
CA ILE A 412 19.20 1.50 5.50
C ILE A 412 18.13 1.88 4.49
N TRP A 413 16.90 2.11 4.97
CA TRP A 413 15.75 2.41 4.12
C TRP A 413 15.40 3.90 4.16
N TRP A 414 15.35 4.53 2.99
CA TRP A 414 15.00 5.93 2.80
C TRP A 414 14.60 6.23 1.35
N ASP A 415 13.39 6.74 1.17
CA ASP A 415 12.93 7.28 -0.10
C ASP A 415 13.45 8.71 -0.28
N GLU A 416 13.75 9.08 -1.50
CA GLU A 416 14.36 10.37 -1.79
C GLU A 416 13.47 11.53 -1.33
N GLY A 417 14.03 12.45 -0.53
CA GLY A 417 13.29 13.59 0.02
C GLY A 417 12.52 13.30 1.31
N ASP A 418 12.45 12.04 1.75
CA ASP A 418 11.82 11.70 3.01
C ASP A 418 12.52 12.37 4.19
N THR A 419 11.71 12.85 5.13
CA THR A 419 12.23 13.51 6.33
C THR A 419 12.71 12.52 7.38
N SER A 420 12.58 11.21 7.18
CA SER A 420 12.93 10.19 8.18
C SER A 420 13.45 8.90 7.55
N LEU A 421 14.25 8.14 8.31
CA LEU A 421 14.64 6.78 7.95
C LEU A 421 13.66 5.79 8.56
N THR A 422 13.24 4.78 7.81
CA THR A 422 12.44 3.69 8.35
C THR A 422 13.31 2.63 9.05
N ASN A 423 14.59 2.52 8.69
CA ASN A 423 15.54 1.58 9.30
C ASN A 423 17.00 2.07 9.27
N GLY A 424 17.87 1.44 10.06
CA GLY A 424 19.33 1.58 9.95
C GLY A 424 19.93 2.84 10.58
N GLN A 425 19.16 3.55 11.40
CA GLN A 425 19.54 4.82 12.03
C GLN A 425 20.88 4.78 12.80
N HIS A 426 21.15 3.69 13.53
CA HIS A 426 22.41 3.51 14.25
C HIS A 426 23.61 3.27 13.31
N ARG A 427 23.39 2.52 12.22
CA ARG A 427 24.41 2.24 11.22
C ARG A 427 24.80 3.53 10.50
N LEU A 428 23.81 4.37 10.16
CA LEU A 428 24.07 5.70 9.61
C LEU A 428 24.88 6.59 10.58
N CYS A 429 24.55 6.60 11.86
CA CYS A 429 25.30 7.36 12.87
C CYS A 429 26.77 6.93 12.93
N ALA A 430 27.03 5.62 12.90
CA ALA A 430 28.38 5.08 12.93
C ALA A 430 29.16 5.39 11.64
N MET A 431 28.52 5.27 10.46
CA MET A 431 29.11 5.65 9.17
C MET A 431 29.46 7.14 9.13
N ARG A 432 28.59 8.02 9.63
CA ARG A 432 28.88 9.46 9.79
C ARG A 432 30.08 9.69 10.69
N ALA A 433 30.17 9.00 11.83
CA ALA A 433 31.30 9.12 12.75
C ALA A 433 32.62 8.62 12.14
N ALA A 434 32.56 7.62 11.24
CA ALA A 434 33.71 7.12 10.50
C ALA A 434 34.10 7.96 9.27
N GLY A 435 33.38 9.06 9.01
CA GLY A 435 33.63 9.93 7.85
C GLY A 435 33.28 9.29 6.52
N VAL A 436 32.33 8.35 6.50
CA VAL A 436 31.77 7.80 5.27
C VAL A 436 31.00 8.91 4.56
N THR A 437 31.36 9.19 3.32
CA THR A 437 30.75 10.27 2.52
C THR A 437 29.53 9.82 1.75
N ARG A 438 29.50 8.54 1.33
CA ARG A 438 28.39 7.92 0.60
C ARG A 438 27.99 6.61 1.27
N VAL A 439 26.69 6.43 1.49
CA VAL A 439 26.12 5.29 2.20
C VAL A 439 25.24 4.48 1.26
N PRO A 440 25.29 3.14 1.31
CA PRO A 440 24.34 2.30 0.61
C PRO A 440 22.96 2.42 1.27
N VAL A 441 21.98 2.85 0.49
CA VAL A 441 20.61 3.09 0.94
C VAL A 441 19.67 2.45 -0.06
N ASN A 442 18.69 1.69 0.44
CA ASN A 442 17.58 1.19 -0.35
C ASN A 442 16.37 2.12 -0.21
N GLY A 443 15.68 2.37 -1.31
CA GLY A 443 14.46 3.16 -1.34
C GLY A 443 14.22 3.76 -2.71
N ARG A 444 13.05 4.35 -2.88
CA ARG A 444 12.63 5.00 -4.12
C ARG A 444 13.46 6.24 -4.40
N HIS A 445 13.88 6.43 -5.65
CA HIS A 445 14.61 7.60 -6.10
C HIS A 445 14.45 7.87 -7.58
N LEU A 446 14.74 9.11 -7.99
CA LEU A 446 14.75 9.48 -9.41
C LEU A 446 16.12 9.19 -10.03
N PRO A 447 16.20 8.34 -11.08
CA PRO A 447 17.45 8.09 -11.79
C PRO A 447 18.05 9.37 -12.38
N GLY A 448 19.39 9.49 -12.34
CA GLY A 448 20.11 10.58 -13.02
C GLY A 448 20.09 11.93 -12.31
N LYS A 449 19.47 12.06 -11.12
CA LYS A 449 19.57 13.28 -10.33
C LYS A 449 21.00 13.48 -9.81
N GLN A 450 21.54 14.67 -10.03
CA GLN A 450 22.85 15.04 -9.49
C GLN A 450 22.75 15.22 -7.98
N LEU A 451 23.48 14.37 -7.27
CA LEU A 451 23.58 14.42 -5.81
C LEU A 451 24.60 15.51 -5.40
N PRO A 452 24.34 16.26 -4.32
CA PRO A 452 25.27 17.28 -3.85
C PRO A 452 26.59 16.66 -3.39
N ASP A 453 27.61 17.51 -3.33
CA ASP A 453 28.91 17.14 -2.81
C ASP A 453 28.81 16.68 -1.35
N ALA A 454 29.62 15.69 -1.00
CA ALA A 454 29.68 15.19 0.37
C ALA A 454 30.17 16.30 1.31
N THR A 455 29.44 16.51 2.40
CA THR A 455 29.82 17.42 3.49
C THR A 455 30.30 16.60 4.69
N ASP A 456 31.32 17.09 5.39
CA ASP A 456 31.78 16.50 6.65
C ASP A 456 30.63 16.40 7.67
N ALA A 457 30.48 15.24 8.32
CA ALA A 457 29.33 14.97 9.18
C ALA A 457 29.23 15.90 10.41
N PRO A 458 30.33 16.20 11.13
CA PRO A 458 30.34 17.26 12.15
C PRO A 458 29.94 18.64 11.64
N GLU A 459 30.40 19.06 10.46
CA GLU A 459 30.01 20.34 9.86
C GLU A 459 28.51 20.35 9.52
N HIS A 460 28.03 19.30 8.84
CA HIS A 460 26.62 19.11 8.53
C HIS A 460 25.75 19.12 9.79
N ALA A 461 26.20 18.50 10.88
CA ALA A 461 25.50 18.47 12.15
C ALA A 461 25.32 19.87 12.76
N ARG A 462 26.38 20.69 12.75
CA ARG A 462 26.32 22.07 13.24
C ARG A 462 25.39 22.91 12.40
N LYS A 463 25.52 22.81 11.07
CA LYS A 463 24.69 23.54 10.11
C LYS A 463 23.21 23.19 10.28
N THR A 464 22.88 21.89 10.44
CA THR A 464 21.51 21.44 10.72
C THR A 464 20.90 22.15 11.92
N VAL A 465 21.66 22.26 13.02
CA VAL A 465 21.20 22.93 14.24
C VAL A 465 21.03 24.44 14.02
N GLU A 466 21.97 25.08 13.33
CA GLU A 466 21.89 26.50 12.98
C GLU A 466 20.67 26.79 12.10
N ASP A 467 20.50 26.04 11.01
CA ASP A 467 19.40 26.18 10.05
C ASP A 467 18.04 25.94 10.71
N TYR A 468 17.93 24.97 11.62
CA TYR A 468 16.72 24.76 12.41
C TYR A 468 16.35 26.01 13.22
N TRP A 469 17.30 26.61 13.95
CA TRP A 469 17.01 27.78 14.78
C TRP A 469 16.73 29.02 13.93
N ILE A 470 17.39 29.20 12.79
CA ILE A 470 17.07 30.26 11.82
C ILE A 470 15.63 30.08 11.32
N GLY A 471 15.25 28.88 10.90
CA GLY A 471 13.90 28.56 10.43
C GLY A 471 12.86 28.82 11.52
N ARG A 472 13.11 28.36 12.74
CA ARG A 472 12.19 28.59 13.87
C ARG A 472 12.01 30.06 14.20
N LEU A 473 13.08 30.85 14.19
CA LEU A 473 12.98 32.29 14.40
C LEU A 473 12.24 32.99 13.25
N THR A 474 12.41 32.49 12.02
CA THR A 474 11.67 32.98 10.85
C THR A 474 10.16 32.70 10.97
N GLU A 475 9.78 31.52 11.47
CA GLU A 475 8.37 31.22 11.78
C GLU A 475 7.78 32.16 12.84
N LEU A 476 8.58 32.50 13.86
CA LEU A 476 8.11 33.33 14.99
C LEU A 476 8.07 34.83 14.67
N TRP A 477 9.04 35.32 13.89
CA TRP A 477 9.27 36.77 13.72
C TRP A 477 9.21 37.24 12.26
N GLY A 478 9.01 36.32 11.31
CA GLY A 478 9.10 36.59 9.87
C GLY A 478 10.54 36.58 9.35
N SER A 479 10.68 36.59 8.03
CA SER A 479 11.98 36.63 7.35
C SER A 479 12.72 37.94 7.61
N GLY A 480 14.03 37.88 7.87
CA GLY A 480 14.86 39.07 8.04
C GLY A 480 16.24 38.79 8.63
N PRO A 481 17.03 39.85 8.91
CA PRO A 481 18.41 39.70 9.38
C PRO A 481 18.53 39.21 10.83
N TRP A 482 17.45 39.29 11.62
CA TRP A 482 17.46 38.86 13.03
C TRP A 482 17.46 37.34 13.19
N PRO A 483 16.59 36.56 12.52
CA PRO A 483 16.70 35.10 12.46
C PRO A 483 18.10 34.61 12.09
N GLU A 484 18.70 35.14 11.03
CA GLU A 484 20.03 34.73 10.54
C GLU A 484 21.14 35.02 11.56
N ARG A 485 21.07 36.13 12.29
CA ARG A 485 22.08 36.50 13.31
C ARG A 485 21.90 35.77 14.63
N LEU A 486 20.66 35.54 15.06
CA LEU A 486 20.34 34.94 16.36
C LEU A 486 20.27 33.41 16.31
N GLY A 487 19.96 32.81 15.15
CA GLY A 487 19.93 31.36 14.97
C GLY A 487 21.23 30.67 15.38
N PRO A 488 22.41 31.09 14.88
CA PRO A 488 23.70 30.55 15.31
C PRO A 488 23.97 30.73 16.82
N LEU A 489 23.48 31.81 17.43
CA LEU A 489 23.61 32.03 18.88
C LEU A 489 22.74 31.05 19.69
N LEU A 490 21.51 30.78 19.23
CA LEU A 490 20.63 29.77 19.83
C LEU A 490 21.16 28.35 19.66
N ALA A 491 21.78 28.06 18.51
CA ALA A 491 22.46 26.80 18.25
C ALA A 491 23.57 26.56 19.27
N ARG A 492 24.42 27.57 19.51
CA ARG A 492 25.57 27.47 20.43
C ARG A 492 25.20 27.54 21.91
N HIS A 493 24.23 28.37 22.29
CA HIS A 493 23.93 28.66 23.69
C HIS A 493 22.50 28.24 24.09
N ARG A 494 22.35 27.02 24.60
CA ARG A 494 21.05 26.43 24.99
C ARG A 494 20.22 27.28 25.94
N MET A 495 20.86 28.04 26.83
CA MET A 495 20.19 28.95 27.77
C MET A 495 19.37 30.04 27.07
N LEU A 496 19.77 30.45 25.87
CA LEU A 496 19.04 31.45 25.08
C LEU A 496 17.74 30.92 24.47
N ARG A 497 17.51 29.60 24.49
CA ARG A 497 16.29 28.94 23.99
C ARG A 497 15.13 29.00 24.99
N TRP A 498 15.44 29.13 26.29
CA TRP A 498 14.44 29.14 27.38
C TRP A 498 13.33 30.21 27.22
N PRO A 499 13.60 31.46 26.80
CA PRO A 499 12.55 32.46 26.61
C PRO A 499 11.69 32.25 25.35
N LEU A 500 12.04 31.30 24.46
CA LEU A 500 11.29 31.11 23.22
C LEU A 500 9.96 30.37 23.47
N PRO A 501 8.88 30.79 22.80
CA PRO A 501 7.59 30.13 22.93
C PRO A 501 7.68 28.69 22.43
N ARG A 502 7.24 27.76 23.28
CA ARG A 502 6.99 26.37 22.89
C ARG A 502 5.61 26.33 22.23
N PRO A 503 5.45 25.71 21.05
CA PRO A 503 4.13 25.44 20.52
C PRO A 503 3.39 24.64 21.58
N ASP A 504 2.15 25.05 21.88
CA ASP A 504 1.34 24.38 22.88
C ASP A 504 1.34 22.88 22.60
N ARG A 505 1.75 22.08 23.58
CA ARG A 505 1.58 20.62 23.55
C ARG A 505 0.08 20.35 23.53
N ARG A 506 -0.51 20.25 22.35
CA ARG A 506 -1.86 19.71 22.16
C ARG A 506 -1.85 18.20 22.29
#